data_AF-A0A2R4X1E9-F1
#
_entry.id   AF-A0A2R4X1E9-F1
#
_cell.length_a   1.000
_cell.length_b   1.000
_cell.length_c   1.000
_cell.angle_alpha   90.00
_cell.angle_beta   90.00
_cell.angle_gamma   90.00
#
_symmetry.space_group_name_H-M   'P 1'
#
loop_
_entity.id
_entity.type
_entity.pdbx_description
1 polymer ?
#
loop_
_entity_poly.entity_id
_entity_poly.type
_entity_poly.pdbx_seq_one_letter_code
_entity_poly.pdbx_strand_id
1 'polypeptide(L)'
;MDVAILSTGPAASAARSALAETDFDVEQTASVADADCVIAIAASGSEAFHDVDRRCREHAIPWLAVELGGIAGHGVVEFAITAFDGSPCYACLCDRVAATTDEATVDDVTEPIAHLAGASAARQAYDLLTGAGDPIDRVLESPHAERRLLPVPGCDCREGTVPPTSDDSMAPLQRAEIGRDDRVGIVTSAGELETEPLPYYLAELADPSGFLDRTPRLQAAGVAPDWQDASMAALGEAYERYAAATVTPEDRRAVPDERVDPAAFVAPSDPDAGWLSGRRLSDDARVAVPADRVVYPAPADSRGTTTGLALGDDRPDAIRRGLLEVIERDAAMLFWYSSADPLGLDIDDERFDRLVGRVTSDCRVTTLLVTQDVDVPVVAVALHREKWPAFSIATAAALDPVAAAQDALREAVQNWMELRRIGRSEAAGGHVPYADRPPAVEDLLDPDRSVPAAGLGVDTDAPVESLVDRLADVDLDAYAVDLTPPDVATMGLAAARAIVPGAQPWAESDVPFGERAREVPVSMGFEPRLDRDRHPFP
;
A
#
# COMPACT_ATOMS: atom_id res chain seq x y z
N MET A 1 29.52 -0.31 -31.74
CA MET A 1 28.86 0.04 -30.48
C MET A 1 29.95 0.51 -29.57
N ASP A 2 29.80 1.72 -29.05
CA ASP A 2 30.88 2.47 -28.45
C ASP A 2 30.69 2.46 -26.92
N VAL A 3 31.69 1.97 -26.19
CA VAL A 3 31.66 1.83 -24.73
C VAL A 3 32.66 2.79 -24.11
N ALA A 4 32.15 3.75 -23.34
CA ALA A 4 32.99 4.71 -22.62
C ALA A 4 33.24 4.24 -21.18
N ILE A 5 34.51 4.16 -20.76
CA ILE A 5 34.89 3.83 -19.38
C ILE A 5 35.43 5.08 -18.68
N LEU A 6 34.67 5.58 -17.71
CA LEU A 6 34.92 6.80 -16.94
C LEU A 6 35.68 6.51 -15.64
N SER A 7 36.89 5.96 -15.73
CA SER A 7 37.77 5.76 -14.57
C SER A 7 39.16 5.28 -15.00
N THR A 8 40.12 5.26 -14.07
CA THR A 8 41.42 4.58 -14.21
C THR A 8 41.62 3.63 -13.03
N GLY A 9 42.27 2.48 -13.24
CA GLY A 9 42.61 1.56 -12.16
C GLY A 9 42.40 0.08 -12.50
N PRO A 10 42.55 -0.82 -11.52
CA PRO A 10 42.43 -2.26 -11.72
C PRO A 10 41.08 -2.69 -12.31
N ALA A 11 39.98 -2.11 -11.80
CA ALA A 11 38.62 -2.36 -12.29
C ALA A 11 38.43 -1.91 -13.74
N ALA A 12 38.84 -0.68 -14.09
CA ALA A 12 38.77 -0.18 -15.46
C ALA A 12 39.61 -1.03 -16.44
N SER A 13 40.79 -1.47 -16.00
CA SER A 13 41.65 -2.38 -16.77
C SER A 13 41.00 -3.74 -17.02
N ALA A 14 40.33 -4.30 -16.01
CA ALA A 14 39.58 -5.55 -16.13
C ALA A 14 38.39 -5.40 -17.08
N ALA A 15 37.58 -4.34 -16.94
CA ALA A 15 36.45 -4.08 -17.83
C ALA A 15 36.89 -3.97 -19.29
N ARG A 16 37.95 -3.20 -19.57
CA ARG A 16 38.55 -3.12 -20.92
C ARG A 16 39.02 -4.46 -21.44
N SER A 17 39.72 -5.24 -20.61
CA SER A 17 40.24 -6.54 -21.01
C SER A 17 39.12 -7.53 -21.32
N ALA A 18 38.03 -7.50 -20.56
CA ALA A 18 36.86 -8.37 -20.77
C ALA A 18 36.10 -8.02 -22.06
N LEU A 19 36.09 -6.75 -22.47
CA LEU A 19 35.44 -6.31 -23.71
C LEU A 19 36.37 -6.33 -24.94
N ALA A 20 37.68 -6.53 -24.76
CA ALA A 20 38.67 -6.42 -25.85
C ALA A 20 38.50 -7.44 -26.99
N GLU A 21 37.87 -8.59 -26.71
CA GLU A 21 37.59 -9.63 -27.71
C GLU A 21 36.19 -9.51 -28.35
N THR A 22 35.46 -8.44 -28.03
CA THR A 22 34.14 -8.14 -28.61
C THR A 22 34.26 -7.21 -29.81
N ASP A 23 33.17 -7.02 -30.56
CA ASP A 23 33.09 -6.05 -31.66
C ASP A 23 32.82 -4.60 -31.20
N PHE A 24 32.95 -4.32 -29.89
CA PHE A 24 32.74 -2.98 -29.33
C PHE A 24 33.98 -2.12 -29.44
N ASP A 25 33.80 -0.82 -29.70
CA ASP A 25 34.88 0.16 -29.59
C ASP A 25 34.93 0.65 -28.14
N VAL A 26 35.99 0.29 -27.41
CA VAL A 26 36.09 0.54 -25.96
C VAL A 26 37.10 1.65 -25.70
N GLU A 27 36.60 2.83 -25.34
CA GLU A 27 37.41 4.01 -25.06
C GLU A 27 37.43 4.32 -23.55
N GLN A 28 38.63 4.62 -23.04
CA GLN A 28 38.78 5.20 -21.71
C GLN A 28 38.81 6.72 -21.84
N THR A 29 37.71 7.37 -21.46
CA THR A 29 37.48 8.80 -21.69
C THR A 29 36.80 9.44 -20.49
N ALA A 30 36.66 10.78 -20.49
CA ALA A 30 35.85 11.53 -19.54
C ALA A 30 34.49 11.97 -20.13
N SER A 31 34.34 11.82 -21.44
CA SER A 31 33.12 12.14 -22.18
C SER A 31 32.13 10.98 -22.10
N VAL A 32 30.84 11.31 -22.04
CA VAL A 32 29.75 10.35 -22.29
C VAL A 32 29.19 10.50 -23.71
N ALA A 33 29.54 11.58 -24.41
CA ALA A 33 29.02 11.86 -25.75
C ALA A 33 29.43 10.76 -26.73
N ASP A 34 28.51 10.42 -27.62
CA ASP A 34 28.66 9.43 -28.70
C ASP A 34 28.82 7.97 -28.24
N ALA A 35 28.74 7.68 -26.93
CA ALA A 35 28.73 6.31 -26.42
C ALA A 35 27.34 5.66 -26.51
N ASP A 36 27.30 4.36 -26.81
CA ASP A 36 26.09 3.54 -26.69
C ASP A 36 25.89 3.03 -25.25
N CYS A 37 26.96 2.94 -24.46
CA CYS A 37 26.93 2.57 -23.05
C CYS A 37 28.11 3.17 -22.29
N VAL A 38 27.88 3.58 -21.04
CA VAL A 38 28.92 4.14 -20.16
C VAL A 38 29.17 3.21 -18.97
N ILE A 39 30.43 2.99 -18.58
CA ILE A 39 30.81 2.32 -17.34
C ILE A 39 31.57 3.32 -16.46
N ALA A 40 30.97 3.74 -15.35
CA ALA A 40 31.60 4.63 -14.38
C ALA A 40 32.06 3.83 -13.15
N ILE A 41 33.32 4.00 -12.74
CA ILE A 41 33.89 3.22 -11.63
C ILE A 41 34.52 4.18 -10.62
N ALA A 42 34.06 4.13 -9.38
CA ALA A 42 34.58 4.93 -8.27
C ALA A 42 34.36 4.23 -6.92
N ALA A 43 34.89 4.80 -5.85
CA ALA A 43 34.50 4.42 -4.49
C ALA A 43 32.99 4.67 -4.30
N SER A 44 32.33 3.83 -3.51
CA SER A 44 30.90 3.95 -3.26
C SER A 44 30.52 5.31 -2.67
N GLY A 45 29.38 5.87 -3.11
CA GLY A 45 28.92 7.20 -2.69
C GLY A 45 29.70 8.37 -3.32
N SER A 46 30.51 8.13 -4.35
CA SER A 46 31.22 9.21 -5.03
C SER A 46 30.26 10.19 -5.72
N GLU A 47 30.44 11.49 -5.45
CA GLU A 47 29.74 12.60 -6.15
C GLU A 47 29.86 12.53 -7.69
N ALA A 48 30.89 11.86 -8.20
CA ALA A 48 31.05 11.65 -9.63
C ALA A 48 29.85 10.91 -10.25
N PHE A 49 29.21 10.01 -9.52
CA PHE A 49 28.06 9.25 -10.02
C PHE A 49 26.85 10.16 -10.31
N HIS A 50 26.58 11.18 -9.49
CA HIS A 50 25.52 12.15 -9.77
C HIS A 50 25.79 12.94 -11.05
N ASP A 51 27.05 13.29 -11.32
CA ASP A 51 27.43 14.00 -12.56
C ASP A 51 27.36 13.10 -13.79
N VAL A 52 27.71 11.81 -13.67
CA VAL A 52 27.53 10.82 -14.75
C VAL A 52 26.05 10.61 -15.03
N ASP A 53 25.25 10.35 -14.00
CA ASP A 53 23.80 10.16 -14.09
C ASP A 53 23.13 11.30 -14.86
N ARG A 54 23.40 12.56 -14.45
CA ARG A 54 22.86 13.74 -15.10
C ARG A 54 23.22 13.81 -16.59
N ARG A 55 24.50 13.62 -16.93
CA ARG A 55 24.95 13.67 -18.33
C ARG A 55 24.37 12.54 -19.18
N CYS A 56 24.32 11.32 -18.64
CA CYS A 56 23.73 10.17 -19.32
C CYS A 56 22.24 10.38 -19.59
N ARG A 57 21.48 10.92 -18.63
CA ARG A 57 20.07 11.29 -18.81
C ARG A 57 19.86 12.38 -19.86
N GLU A 58 20.69 13.44 -19.85
CA GLU A 58 20.64 14.51 -20.87
C GLU A 58 20.83 13.97 -22.30
N HIS A 59 21.54 12.86 -22.47
CA HIS A 59 21.82 12.24 -23.76
C HIS A 59 21.02 10.94 -24.03
N ALA A 60 20.18 10.49 -23.09
CA ALA A 60 19.47 9.20 -23.13
C ALA A 60 20.41 8.00 -23.37
N ILE A 61 21.56 7.98 -22.69
CA ILE A 61 22.58 6.94 -22.79
C ILE A 61 22.50 6.04 -21.54
N PRO A 62 22.37 4.72 -21.69
CA PRO A 62 22.40 3.83 -20.54
C PRO A 62 23.81 3.73 -19.95
N TRP A 63 23.90 3.53 -18.64
CA TRP A 63 25.18 3.49 -17.95
C TRP A 63 25.18 2.58 -16.73
N LEU A 64 26.38 2.14 -16.34
CA LEU A 64 26.62 1.29 -15.18
C LEU A 64 27.44 2.05 -14.15
N ALA A 65 26.89 2.22 -12.95
CA ALA A 65 27.64 2.60 -11.76
C ALA A 65 28.31 1.37 -11.18
N VAL A 66 29.64 1.39 -11.08
CA VAL A 66 30.44 0.36 -10.40
C VAL A 66 31.00 0.98 -9.13
N GLU A 67 30.33 0.69 -8.03
CA GLU A 67 30.65 1.20 -6.71
C GLU A 67 31.59 0.24 -5.99
N LEU A 68 32.81 0.70 -5.68
CA LEU A 68 33.80 -0.08 -4.95
C LEU A 68 33.68 0.18 -3.44
N GLY A 69 33.62 -0.87 -2.64
CA GLY A 69 33.64 -0.80 -1.17
C GLY A 69 32.27 -0.55 -0.55
N GLY A 70 31.20 -0.66 -1.33
CA GLY A 70 29.83 -0.45 -0.85
C GLY A 70 28.82 -0.28 -1.98
N ILE A 71 27.64 0.19 -1.59
CA ILE A 71 26.54 0.62 -2.45
C ILE A 71 25.97 1.94 -1.94
N ALA A 72 25.80 2.91 -2.82
CA ALA A 72 25.32 4.26 -2.53
C ALA A 72 25.94 4.96 -1.30
N GLY A 73 27.21 4.70 -0.99
CA GLY A 73 27.93 5.26 0.15
C GLY A 73 27.89 4.40 1.42
N HIS A 74 27.31 3.21 1.36
CA HIS A 74 27.17 2.27 2.48
C HIS A 74 28.03 1.01 2.24
N GLY A 75 29.04 0.77 3.09
CA GLY A 75 29.96 -0.38 2.97
C GLY A 75 29.42 -1.66 3.58
N VAL A 76 28.35 -2.15 2.97
CA VAL A 76 27.66 -3.39 3.33
C VAL A 76 27.97 -4.55 2.37
N VAL A 77 28.69 -4.24 1.29
CA VAL A 77 29.10 -5.16 0.22
C VAL A 77 30.48 -4.76 -0.31
N GLU A 78 31.20 -5.71 -0.91
CA GLU A 78 32.54 -5.44 -1.44
C GLU A 78 32.53 -4.51 -2.66
N PHE A 79 31.50 -4.67 -3.50
CA PHE A 79 31.18 -3.75 -4.60
C PHE A 79 29.73 -3.97 -5.02
N ALA A 80 29.15 -2.97 -5.67
CA ALA A 80 27.86 -3.04 -6.34
C ALA A 80 27.94 -2.53 -7.78
N ILE A 81 27.11 -3.10 -8.65
CA ILE A 81 26.94 -2.65 -10.02
C ILE A 81 25.47 -2.36 -10.26
N THR A 82 25.13 -1.12 -10.61
CA THR A 82 23.76 -0.72 -10.92
C THR A 82 23.70 -0.18 -12.34
N ALA A 83 22.81 -0.71 -13.18
CA ALA A 83 22.61 -0.19 -14.53
C ALA A 83 21.36 0.70 -14.58
N PHE A 84 21.47 1.81 -15.31
CA PHE A 84 20.46 2.85 -15.43
C PHE A 84 20.26 3.23 -16.90
N ASP A 85 19.06 3.63 -17.29
CA ASP A 85 18.74 4.19 -18.60
C ASP A 85 17.95 5.52 -18.53
N GLY A 86 17.62 5.98 -17.33
CA GLY A 86 16.88 7.21 -17.12
C GLY A 86 16.17 7.27 -15.77
N SER A 87 15.31 6.29 -15.50
CA SER A 87 14.52 6.20 -14.27
C SER A 87 14.24 4.73 -13.93
N PRO A 88 14.57 4.25 -12.70
CA PRO A 88 15.28 4.93 -11.61
C PRO A 88 16.65 5.53 -11.99
N CYS A 89 17.07 6.55 -11.25
CA CYS A 89 18.39 7.18 -11.39
C CYS A 89 19.29 6.88 -10.19
N TYR A 90 20.54 7.34 -10.22
CA TYR A 90 21.45 7.15 -9.09
C TYR A 90 20.94 7.77 -7.77
N ALA A 91 20.22 8.89 -7.82
CA ALA A 91 19.60 9.46 -6.60
C ALA A 91 18.52 8.53 -6.03
N CYS A 92 17.73 7.86 -6.88
CA CYS A 92 16.77 6.85 -6.43
C CYS A 92 17.50 5.70 -5.71
N LEU A 93 18.65 5.25 -6.23
CA LEU A 93 19.46 4.23 -5.56
C LEU A 93 19.88 4.68 -4.17
N CYS A 94 20.41 5.90 -4.04
CA CYS A 94 20.83 6.47 -2.75
C CYS A 94 19.69 6.52 -1.74
N ASP A 95 18.54 7.06 -2.13
CA ASP A 95 17.36 7.18 -1.26
C ASP A 95 16.84 5.82 -0.80
N ARG A 96 16.82 4.82 -1.71
CA ARG A 96 16.38 3.45 -1.39
C ARG A 96 17.32 2.74 -0.43
N VAL A 97 18.63 2.85 -0.64
CA VAL A 97 19.63 2.24 0.26
C VAL A 97 19.61 2.94 1.62
N ALA A 98 19.52 4.26 1.66
CA ALA A 98 19.46 5.02 2.92
C ALA A 98 18.21 4.68 3.75
N ALA A 99 17.09 4.35 3.11
CA ALA A 99 15.85 3.95 3.79
C ALA A 99 15.92 2.60 4.52
N THR A 100 16.96 1.80 4.26
CA THR A 100 17.11 0.44 4.80
C THR A 100 18.44 0.22 5.54
N THR A 101 19.38 1.16 5.42
CA THR A 101 20.78 0.93 5.78
C THR A 101 21.36 2.06 6.63
N ASP A 102 21.64 1.77 7.90
CA ASP A 102 22.25 2.73 8.83
C ASP A 102 23.78 2.88 8.66
N GLU A 103 24.47 1.86 8.10
CA GLU A 103 25.93 1.80 8.05
C GLU A 103 26.50 2.64 6.90
N ALA A 104 27.11 3.79 7.20
CA ALA A 104 27.62 4.76 6.23
C ALA A 104 29.16 4.76 6.05
N THR A 105 29.83 3.64 6.36
CA THR A 105 31.29 3.51 6.19
C THR A 105 31.60 2.71 4.94
N VAL A 106 32.43 3.23 4.04
CA VAL A 106 32.88 2.55 2.81
C VAL A 106 34.14 1.74 3.10
N ASP A 107 34.16 0.49 2.64
CA ASP A 107 35.28 -0.43 2.86
C ASP A 107 36.41 -0.26 1.85
N ASP A 108 37.65 -0.51 2.29
CA ASP A 108 38.79 -0.59 1.40
C ASP A 108 38.71 -1.83 0.49
N VAL A 109 38.90 -1.62 -0.81
CA VAL A 109 38.79 -2.69 -1.81
C VAL A 109 40.17 -3.21 -2.21
N THR A 110 40.34 -4.53 -2.16
CA THR A 110 41.57 -5.19 -2.66
C THR A 110 41.61 -5.25 -4.18
N GLU A 111 42.81 -5.29 -4.79
CA GLU A 111 42.95 -5.38 -6.25
C GLU A 111 42.17 -6.56 -6.89
N PRO A 112 42.15 -7.79 -6.32
CA PRO A 112 41.36 -8.88 -6.88
C PRO A 112 39.86 -8.58 -6.94
N ILE A 113 39.32 -7.94 -5.92
CA ILE A 113 37.89 -7.53 -5.87
C ILE A 113 37.62 -6.43 -6.91
N ALA A 114 38.51 -5.44 -7.01
CA ALA A 114 38.38 -4.41 -8.04
C ALA A 114 38.40 -5.01 -9.46
N HIS A 115 39.26 -6.00 -9.73
CA HIS A 115 39.26 -6.72 -11.00
C HIS A 115 37.96 -7.48 -11.25
N LEU A 116 37.40 -8.15 -10.24
CA LEU A 116 36.13 -8.85 -10.34
C LEU A 116 34.97 -7.87 -10.64
N ALA A 117 34.93 -6.72 -9.96
CA ALA A 117 33.93 -5.68 -10.21
C ALA A 117 33.98 -5.19 -11.66
N GLY A 118 35.17 -4.87 -12.16
CA GLY A 118 35.36 -4.44 -13.55
C GLY A 118 34.94 -5.50 -14.59
N ALA A 119 35.32 -6.76 -14.39
CA ALA A 119 34.93 -7.85 -15.28
C ALA A 119 33.40 -8.11 -15.25
N SER A 120 32.78 -8.02 -14.07
CA SER A 120 31.34 -8.16 -13.91
C SER A 120 30.58 -7.03 -14.59
N ALA A 121 31.06 -5.79 -14.48
CA ALA A 121 30.46 -4.63 -15.16
C ALA A 121 30.56 -4.74 -16.68
N ALA A 122 31.70 -5.21 -17.21
CA ALA A 122 31.84 -5.51 -18.63
C ALA A 122 30.84 -6.57 -19.10
N ARG A 123 30.57 -7.60 -18.29
CA ARG A 123 29.55 -8.60 -18.62
C ARG A 123 28.15 -7.98 -18.70
N GLN A 124 27.77 -7.14 -17.74
CA GLN A 124 26.48 -6.44 -17.75
C GLN A 124 26.35 -5.52 -18.97
N ALA A 125 27.40 -4.75 -19.30
CA ALA A 125 27.42 -3.90 -20.50
C ALA A 125 27.29 -4.71 -21.80
N TYR A 126 27.95 -5.87 -21.89
CA TYR A 126 27.81 -6.77 -23.02
C TYR A 126 26.38 -7.31 -23.16
N ASP A 127 25.77 -7.76 -22.05
CA ASP A 127 24.42 -8.30 -22.06
C ASP A 127 23.40 -7.25 -22.49
N LEU A 128 23.54 -6.01 -22.01
CA LEU A 128 22.75 -4.85 -22.43
C LEU A 128 22.88 -4.56 -23.93
N LEU A 129 24.10 -4.37 -24.43
CA LEU A 129 24.35 -3.95 -25.81
C LEU A 129 24.02 -5.02 -26.86
N THR A 130 24.12 -6.29 -26.49
CA THR A 130 23.76 -7.41 -27.37
C THR A 130 22.30 -7.85 -27.25
N GLY A 131 21.58 -7.36 -26.23
CA GLY A 131 20.25 -7.86 -25.87
C GLY A 131 20.26 -9.29 -25.36
N ALA A 132 21.40 -9.79 -24.88
CA ALA A 132 21.51 -11.12 -24.25
C ALA A 132 20.93 -11.14 -22.83
N GLY A 133 20.76 -9.97 -22.22
CA GLY A 133 20.08 -9.77 -20.95
C GLY A 133 19.55 -8.34 -20.85
N ASP A 134 18.86 -8.05 -19.75
CA ASP A 134 18.32 -6.73 -19.44
C ASP A 134 18.72 -6.34 -18.01
N PRO A 135 19.92 -5.74 -17.85
CA PRO A 135 20.44 -5.36 -16.54
C PRO A 135 19.87 -4.03 -16.04
N ILE A 136 19.08 -3.33 -16.85
CA ILE A 136 18.49 -2.05 -16.47
C ILE A 136 17.65 -2.22 -15.20
N ASP A 137 17.78 -1.26 -14.30
CA ASP A 137 17.16 -1.23 -12.97
C ASP A 137 17.59 -2.37 -12.05
N ARG A 138 18.66 -3.09 -12.39
CA ARG A 138 19.19 -4.15 -11.54
C ARG A 138 20.41 -3.68 -10.77
N VAL A 139 20.44 -4.07 -9.51
CA VAL A 139 21.60 -3.92 -8.63
C VAL A 139 22.21 -5.31 -8.44
N LEU A 140 23.46 -5.46 -8.87
CA LEU A 140 24.27 -6.63 -8.60
C LEU A 140 25.23 -6.33 -7.45
N GLU A 141 25.04 -6.99 -6.31
CA GLU A 141 25.88 -6.92 -5.13
C GLU A 141 26.82 -8.13 -5.04
N SER A 142 28.10 -7.87 -4.78
CA SER A 142 29.04 -8.96 -4.47
C SER A 142 28.64 -9.65 -3.16
N PRO A 143 28.64 -11.00 -3.09
CA PRO A 143 29.12 -11.90 -4.12
C PRO A 143 28.06 -12.45 -5.09
N HIS A 144 26.76 -12.41 -4.77
CA HIS A 144 25.72 -13.09 -5.57
C HIS A 144 24.30 -12.49 -5.47
N ALA A 145 24.12 -11.31 -4.88
CA ALA A 145 22.78 -10.74 -4.72
C ALA A 145 22.41 -9.92 -5.95
N GLU A 146 21.24 -10.17 -6.51
CA GLU A 146 20.67 -9.40 -7.61
C GLU A 146 19.32 -8.87 -7.15
N ARG A 147 19.13 -7.56 -7.28
CA ARG A 147 17.98 -6.83 -6.75
C ARG A 147 17.38 -5.96 -7.83
N ARG A 148 16.11 -5.61 -7.68
CA ARG A 148 15.42 -4.69 -8.58
C ARG A 148 15.25 -3.33 -7.91
N LEU A 149 15.80 -2.29 -8.50
CA LEU A 149 15.65 -0.92 -8.07
C LEU A 149 14.32 -0.37 -8.57
N LEU A 150 13.57 0.29 -7.69
CA LEU A 150 12.34 0.99 -8.04
C LEU A 150 12.55 2.51 -7.96
N PRO A 151 11.93 3.29 -8.87
CA PRO A 151 12.06 4.75 -8.86
C PRO A 151 11.50 5.33 -7.57
N VAL A 152 12.11 6.39 -7.06
CA VAL A 152 11.63 7.07 -5.85
C VAL A 152 10.54 8.09 -6.25
N PRO A 153 9.37 8.09 -5.59
CA PRO A 153 8.32 9.09 -5.84
C PRO A 153 8.84 10.51 -5.63
N GLY A 154 8.45 11.43 -6.51
CA GLY A 154 8.90 12.83 -6.47
C GLY A 154 10.33 13.08 -6.97
N CYS A 155 11.05 12.05 -7.42
CA CYS A 155 12.39 12.24 -7.99
C CYS A 155 12.33 12.89 -9.38
N ASP A 156 13.18 13.90 -9.60
CA ASP A 156 13.33 14.64 -10.87
C ASP A 156 13.73 13.78 -12.08
N CYS A 157 14.18 12.54 -11.86
CA CYS A 157 14.48 11.63 -12.97
C CYS A 157 13.23 11.19 -13.75
N ARG A 158 12.04 11.43 -13.21
CA ARG A 158 10.79 10.93 -13.76
C ARG A 158 9.87 12.08 -14.17
N GLU A 159 9.92 12.43 -15.46
CA GLU A 159 8.89 13.23 -16.12
C GLU A 159 7.90 12.30 -16.86
N GLY A 160 6.67 12.14 -16.35
CA GLY A 160 5.56 11.49 -17.08
C GLY A 160 4.99 10.18 -16.48
N THR A 161 3.98 9.63 -17.17
CA THR A 161 3.29 8.38 -16.81
C THR A 161 4.13 7.16 -17.20
N VAL A 162 4.38 6.24 -16.27
CA VAL A 162 5.06 4.97 -16.56
C VAL A 162 4.03 3.91 -16.93
N PRO A 163 4.22 3.22 -18.07
CA PRO A 163 3.49 2.00 -18.34
C PRO A 163 3.85 0.96 -17.29
N PRO A 164 2.90 0.16 -16.79
CA PRO A 164 3.23 -0.95 -15.89
C PRO A 164 4.29 -1.84 -16.55
N THR A 165 5.31 -2.20 -15.79
CA THR A 165 6.38 -3.11 -16.26
C THR A 165 6.11 -4.56 -15.91
N SER A 166 5.11 -4.81 -15.05
CA SER A 166 4.71 -6.17 -14.73
C SER A 166 3.95 -6.79 -15.88
N ASP A 167 4.16 -8.09 -16.06
CA ASP A 167 3.38 -8.91 -16.96
C ASP A 167 2.00 -9.13 -16.32
N ASP A 168 0.93 -8.73 -17.03
CA ASP A 168 -0.46 -8.94 -16.62
C ASP A 168 -0.79 -10.42 -16.36
N SER A 169 0.07 -11.35 -16.81
CA SER A 169 -0.05 -12.79 -16.51
C SER A 169 0.37 -13.18 -15.08
N MET A 170 1.08 -12.31 -14.35
CA MET A 170 1.51 -12.59 -12.99
C MET A 170 0.37 -12.47 -11.98
N ALA A 171 0.37 -13.34 -10.97
CA ALA A 171 -0.57 -13.22 -9.86
C ALA A 171 -0.31 -11.93 -9.04
N PRO A 172 -1.34 -11.34 -8.41
CA PRO A 172 -1.21 -10.12 -7.60
C PRO A 172 -0.08 -10.18 -6.56
N LEU A 173 0.07 -11.30 -5.84
CA LEU A 173 1.15 -11.47 -4.88
C LEU A 173 2.55 -11.41 -5.53
N GLN A 174 2.72 -11.98 -6.72
CA GLN A 174 4.01 -11.93 -7.43
C GLN A 174 4.35 -10.50 -7.85
N ARG A 175 3.33 -9.71 -8.22
CA ARG A 175 3.47 -8.27 -8.49
C ARG A 175 3.85 -7.51 -7.22
N ALA A 176 3.18 -7.79 -6.10
CA ALA A 176 3.48 -7.18 -4.81
C ALA A 176 4.92 -7.48 -4.33
N GLU A 177 5.40 -8.72 -4.49
CA GLU A 177 6.76 -9.12 -4.11
C GLU A 177 7.87 -8.36 -4.86
N ILE A 178 7.57 -7.72 -6.00
CA ILE A 178 8.54 -6.83 -6.69
C ILE A 178 9.00 -5.70 -5.76
N GLY A 179 8.10 -5.17 -4.93
CA GLY A 179 8.40 -4.08 -4.01
C GLY A 179 9.09 -4.52 -2.72
N ARG A 180 9.37 -5.83 -2.56
CA ARG A 180 9.97 -6.41 -1.36
C ARG A 180 11.46 -6.70 -1.60
N ASP A 181 12.32 -5.97 -0.89
CA ASP A 181 13.76 -6.19 -0.91
C ASP A 181 14.39 -5.55 0.34
N ASP A 182 15.29 -6.28 1.01
CA ASP A 182 15.89 -5.85 2.28
C ASP A 182 16.93 -4.74 2.14
N ARG A 183 17.28 -4.33 0.91
CA ARG A 183 18.19 -3.22 0.62
C ARG A 183 17.52 -2.08 -0.13
N VAL A 184 16.78 -2.37 -1.20
CA VAL A 184 16.25 -1.35 -2.13
C VAL A 184 14.72 -1.35 -2.23
N GLY A 185 14.04 -2.13 -1.39
CA GLY A 185 12.59 -2.31 -1.43
C GLY A 185 11.80 -1.13 -0.88
N ILE A 186 10.51 -1.10 -1.19
CA ILE A 186 9.52 -0.29 -0.44
C ILE A 186 9.22 -0.97 0.90
N VAL A 187 9.17 -2.31 0.88
CA VAL A 187 9.03 -3.18 2.04
C VAL A 187 10.34 -3.95 2.23
N THR A 188 10.93 -3.91 3.41
CA THR A 188 12.19 -4.60 3.74
C THR A 188 11.96 -6.07 4.06
N SER A 189 10.84 -6.37 4.71
CA SER A 189 10.50 -7.73 5.11
C SER A 189 8.99 -7.96 5.09
N ALA A 190 8.58 -9.18 4.74
CA ALA A 190 7.22 -9.65 4.93
C ALA A 190 7.31 -11.11 5.36
N GLY A 191 6.72 -11.44 6.51
CA GLY A 191 6.90 -12.75 7.13
C GLY A 191 5.76 -13.14 8.05
N GLU A 192 5.63 -14.45 8.24
CA GLU A 192 4.66 -15.02 9.17
C GLU A 192 5.07 -14.71 10.62
N LEU A 193 4.11 -14.18 11.39
CA LEU A 193 4.23 -13.97 12.83
C LEU A 193 3.62 -15.12 13.63
N GLU A 194 2.45 -15.60 13.23
CA GLU A 194 1.72 -16.70 13.88
C GLU A 194 0.91 -17.48 12.83
N THR A 195 0.81 -18.81 12.98
CA THR A 195 0.10 -19.66 12.01
C THR A 195 -1.37 -19.94 12.41
N GLU A 196 -1.68 -19.85 13.70
CA GLU A 196 -2.95 -20.31 14.28
C GLU A 196 -3.70 -19.16 14.97
N PRO A 197 -5.04 -19.05 14.83
CA PRO A 197 -5.93 -19.94 14.06
C PRO A 197 -5.86 -19.71 12.54
N LEU A 198 -5.27 -18.59 12.11
CA LEU A 198 -5.06 -18.23 10.71
C LEU A 198 -3.63 -17.69 10.56
N PRO A 199 -2.98 -17.91 9.40
CA PRO A 199 -1.74 -17.23 9.05
C PRO A 199 -1.85 -15.71 9.27
N TYR A 200 -1.00 -15.20 10.14
CA TYR A 200 -0.81 -13.79 10.44
C TYR A 200 0.55 -13.37 9.86
N TYR A 201 0.54 -12.43 8.92
CA TYR A 201 1.74 -11.84 8.33
C TYR A 201 1.95 -10.42 8.83
N LEU A 202 3.22 -10.05 9.00
CA LEU A 202 3.65 -8.67 9.15
C LEU A 202 4.52 -8.27 7.96
N ALA A 203 4.26 -7.09 7.42
CA ALA A 203 5.12 -6.41 6.46
C ALA A 203 5.75 -5.18 7.12
N GLU A 204 7.05 -4.98 6.90
CA GLU A 204 7.84 -3.87 7.40
C GLU A 204 8.23 -2.95 6.24
N LEU A 205 7.79 -1.69 6.27
CA LEU A 205 8.20 -0.70 5.30
C LEU A 205 9.65 -0.26 5.57
N ALA A 206 10.40 0.00 4.51
CA ALA A 206 11.62 0.79 4.58
C ALA A 206 11.28 2.20 5.11
N ASP A 207 12.18 2.84 5.87
CA ASP A 207 11.95 4.19 6.41
C ASP A 207 12.02 5.23 5.29
N PRO A 208 10.89 5.78 4.83
CA PRO A 208 10.88 6.65 3.67
C PRO A 208 11.14 8.12 4.05
N SER A 209 11.49 8.42 5.30
CA SER A 209 11.64 9.79 5.81
C SER A 209 12.74 10.60 5.12
N GLY A 210 13.67 9.93 4.42
CA GLY A 210 14.69 10.61 3.61
C GLY A 210 14.14 11.33 2.38
N PHE A 211 12.99 10.89 1.84
CA PHE A 211 12.43 11.39 0.58
C PHE A 211 10.92 11.68 0.62
N LEU A 212 10.21 11.33 1.69
CA LEU A 212 8.80 11.69 1.89
C LEU A 212 8.61 12.75 2.96
N ASP A 213 7.69 13.68 2.72
CA ASP A 213 7.26 14.69 3.69
C ASP A 213 6.50 14.10 4.89
N ARG A 214 6.02 12.86 4.76
CA ARG A 214 5.20 12.15 5.76
C ARG A 214 5.70 10.73 5.90
N THR A 215 5.83 10.28 7.14
CA THR A 215 6.20 8.91 7.45
C THR A 215 4.93 8.10 7.73
N PRO A 216 4.56 7.12 6.88
CA PRO A 216 3.44 6.23 7.17
C PRO A 216 3.75 5.32 8.37
N ARG A 217 2.77 4.56 8.84
CA ARG A 217 3.06 3.46 9.77
C ARG A 217 4.00 2.48 9.07
N LEU A 218 5.12 2.15 9.73
CA LEU A 218 6.15 1.28 9.15
C LEU A 218 5.81 -0.21 9.25
N GLN A 219 4.69 -0.56 9.86
CA GLN A 219 4.22 -1.94 9.96
C GLN A 219 2.79 -2.04 9.44
N ALA A 220 2.54 -3.11 8.70
CA ALA A 220 1.23 -3.52 8.23
C ALA A 220 1.02 -5.01 8.52
N ALA A 221 -0.23 -5.41 8.70
CA ALA A 221 -0.60 -6.77 9.04
C ALA A 221 -1.55 -7.36 8.00
N GLY A 222 -1.57 -8.68 7.92
CA GLY A 222 -2.49 -9.40 7.04
C GLY A 222 -2.85 -10.76 7.62
N VAL A 223 -4.15 -11.01 7.75
CA VAL A 223 -4.68 -12.32 8.18
C VAL A 223 -5.59 -12.89 7.09
N ALA A 224 -5.35 -14.14 6.75
CA ALA A 224 -6.13 -14.82 5.72
C ALA A 224 -6.21 -16.35 5.94
N PRO A 225 -7.09 -17.06 5.22
CA PRO A 225 -7.18 -18.52 5.26
C PRO A 225 -5.88 -19.25 4.86
N ASP A 226 -5.05 -18.64 4.04
CA ASP A 226 -3.78 -19.20 3.57
C ASP A 226 -2.65 -18.15 3.57
N TRP A 227 -1.43 -18.65 3.47
CA TRP A 227 -0.20 -17.86 3.54
C TRP A 227 -0.03 -16.86 2.41
N GLN A 228 -0.54 -17.16 1.21
CA GLN A 228 -0.38 -16.28 0.06
C GLN A 228 -1.30 -15.07 0.22
N ASP A 229 -2.56 -15.31 0.59
CA ASP A 229 -3.53 -14.24 0.84
C ASP A 229 -3.15 -13.41 2.07
N ALA A 230 -2.57 -14.01 3.11
CA ALA A 230 -2.11 -13.29 4.29
C ALA A 230 -0.91 -12.40 3.97
N SER A 231 0.05 -12.91 3.18
CA SER A 231 1.18 -12.12 2.67
C SER A 231 0.69 -10.97 1.79
N MET A 232 -0.25 -11.23 0.87
CA MET A 232 -0.82 -10.21 0.00
C MET A 232 -1.57 -9.13 0.79
N ALA A 233 -2.31 -9.50 1.83
CA ALA A 233 -2.98 -8.54 2.70
C ALA A 233 -1.97 -7.63 3.43
N ALA A 234 -0.90 -8.20 4.00
CA ALA A 234 0.12 -7.42 4.71
C ALA A 234 0.90 -6.49 3.76
N LEU A 235 1.33 -6.99 2.60
CA LEU A 235 1.98 -6.19 1.57
C LEU A 235 1.04 -5.13 0.99
N GLY A 236 -0.22 -5.50 0.76
CA GLY A 236 -1.25 -4.61 0.22
C GLY A 236 -1.47 -3.39 1.09
N GLU A 237 -1.68 -3.64 2.39
CA GLU A 237 -1.84 -2.59 3.41
C GLU A 237 -0.57 -1.74 3.57
N ALA A 238 0.63 -2.33 3.44
CA ALA A 238 1.89 -1.60 3.44
C ALA A 238 1.99 -0.62 2.26
N TYR A 239 1.75 -1.10 1.04
CA TYR A 239 1.83 -0.28 -0.17
C TYR A 239 0.74 0.77 -0.26
N GLU A 240 -0.46 0.46 0.24
CA GLU A 240 -1.56 1.40 0.38
C GLU A 240 -1.14 2.62 1.23
N ARG A 241 -0.60 2.37 2.43
CA ARG A 241 -0.16 3.44 3.35
C ARG A 241 1.04 4.21 2.82
N TYR A 242 1.97 3.50 2.18
CA TYR A 242 3.10 4.12 1.49
C TYR A 242 2.60 5.09 0.41
N ALA A 243 1.72 4.65 -0.49
CA ALA A 243 1.16 5.45 -1.57
C ALA A 243 0.50 6.74 -1.08
N ALA A 244 -0.32 6.66 -0.02
CA ALA A 244 -0.97 7.83 0.56
C ALA A 244 -0.01 8.86 1.18
N ALA A 245 1.20 8.44 1.55
CA ALA A 245 2.24 9.30 2.09
C ALA A 245 3.10 9.97 1.00
N THR A 246 3.00 9.53 -0.26
CA THR A 246 3.81 10.06 -1.38
C THR A 246 3.32 11.40 -1.93
N VAL A 247 2.14 11.86 -1.53
CA VAL A 247 1.55 13.10 -2.05
C VAL A 247 2.36 14.32 -1.64
N THR A 248 2.84 15.06 -2.63
CA THR A 248 3.71 16.23 -2.47
C THR A 248 2.92 17.54 -2.46
N PRO A 249 3.54 18.67 -2.05
CA PRO A 249 2.95 20.00 -2.23
C PRO A 249 2.77 20.40 -3.70
N GLU A 250 3.53 19.82 -4.63
CA GLU A 250 3.43 20.14 -6.06
C GLU A 250 2.16 19.57 -6.69
N ASP A 251 1.73 18.38 -6.25
CA ASP A 251 0.46 17.76 -6.65
C ASP A 251 -0.76 18.65 -6.38
N ARG A 252 -0.60 19.65 -5.49
CA ARG A 252 -1.64 20.60 -5.11
C ARG A 252 -1.79 21.79 -6.05
N ARG A 253 -0.90 21.95 -7.04
CA ARG A 253 -0.87 23.12 -7.93
C ARG A 253 -1.70 22.96 -9.20
N ALA A 254 -1.99 21.73 -9.62
CA ALA A 254 -2.67 21.42 -10.89
C ALA A 254 -4.11 20.90 -10.69
N VAL A 255 -4.91 21.64 -9.92
CA VAL A 255 -6.31 21.26 -9.60
C VAL A 255 -7.32 21.97 -10.50
N PRO A 256 -8.45 21.32 -10.83
CA PRO A 256 -9.53 21.96 -11.61
C PRO A 256 -10.25 23.05 -10.81
N ASP A 257 -11.02 23.89 -11.51
CA ASP A 257 -11.79 24.99 -10.88
C ASP A 257 -12.97 24.48 -10.05
N GLU A 258 -13.62 23.40 -10.50
CA GLU A 258 -14.71 22.75 -9.77
C GLU A 258 -14.17 22.07 -8.52
N ARG A 259 -14.80 22.31 -7.37
CA ARG A 259 -14.35 21.84 -6.06
C ARG A 259 -15.45 21.14 -5.31
N VAL A 260 -15.10 20.08 -4.59
CA VAL A 260 -15.98 19.52 -3.56
C VAL A 260 -16.12 20.54 -2.44
N ASP A 261 -17.35 20.83 -2.02
CA ASP A 261 -17.61 21.78 -0.94
C ASP A 261 -17.05 21.21 0.39
N PRO A 262 -16.13 21.90 1.08
CA PRO A 262 -15.63 21.46 2.39
C PRO A 262 -16.72 21.27 3.44
N ALA A 263 -17.86 21.96 3.30
CA ALA A 263 -19.02 21.81 4.18
C ALA A 263 -19.90 20.59 3.87
N ALA A 264 -19.69 19.91 2.74
CA ALA A 264 -20.38 18.66 2.42
C ALA A 264 -19.92 17.48 3.29
N PHE A 265 -18.75 17.59 3.92
CA PHE A 265 -18.23 16.57 4.82
C PHE A 265 -18.89 16.69 6.20
N VAL A 266 -19.31 15.55 6.77
CA VAL A 266 -19.93 15.48 8.11
C VAL A 266 -19.13 16.21 9.19
N ALA A 267 -17.82 15.99 9.21
CA ALA A 267 -16.89 16.92 9.85
C ALA A 267 -16.31 17.81 8.75
N PRO A 268 -16.59 19.12 8.72
CA PRO A 268 -16.13 20.00 7.66
C PRO A 268 -14.62 19.92 7.46
N SER A 269 -14.19 19.90 6.19
CA SER A 269 -12.77 19.99 5.82
C SER A 269 -12.24 21.41 6.06
N ASP A 270 -10.95 21.51 6.35
CA ASP A 270 -10.27 22.81 6.43
C ASP A 270 -10.15 23.41 5.01
N PRO A 271 -10.78 24.57 4.72
CA PRO A 271 -10.70 25.20 3.40
C PRO A 271 -9.27 25.57 2.99
N ASP A 272 -8.34 25.70 3.95
CA ASP A 272 -6.94 26.05 3.74
C ASP A 272 -6.02 24.81 3.65
N ALA A 273 -6.55 23.58 3.76
CA ALA A 273 -5.78 22.33 3.68
C ALA A 273 -5.05 22.12 2.34
N GLY A 274 -5.41 22.90 1.33
CA GLY A 274 -5.02 22.69 -0.06
C GLY A 274 -5.93 21.68 -0.75
N TRP A 275 -5.65 21.46 -2.03
CA TRP A 275 -6.53 20.73 -2.93
C TRP A 275 -5.73 19.71 -3.73
N LEU A 276 -6.33 18.59 -4.10
CA LEU A 276 -5.77 17.59 -5.00
C LEU A 276 -6.73 17.33 -6.15
N SER A 277 -6.20 16.96 -7.31
CA SER A 277 -7.04 16.58 -8.44
C SER A 277 -7.62 15.19 -8.22
N GLY A 278 -8.94 15.11 -8.08
CA GLY A 278 -9.70 13.87 -8.07
C GLY A 278 -10.66 13.79 -9.24
N ARG A 279 -11.59 12.84 -9.14
CA ARG A 279 -12.70 12.66 -10.07
C ARG A 279 -14.01 12.46 -9.33
N ARG A 280 -15.09 13.02 -9.85
CA ARG A 280 -16.45 12.62 -9.51
C ARG A 280 -16.76 11.34 -10.26
N LEU A 281 -17.20 10.30 -9.55
CA LEU A 281 -17.32 8.97 -10.13
C LEU A 281 -18.59 8.78 -10.97
N SER A 282 -19.60 9.64 -10.81
CA SER A 282 -20.86 9.56 -11.59
C SER A 282 -20.69 9.92 -13.07
N ASP A 283 -19.71 10.76 -13.40
CA ASP A 283 -19.49 11.28 -14.76
C ASP A 283 -18.00 11.38 -15.18
N ASP A 284 -17.10 10.87 -14.34
CA ASP A 284 -15.63 10.94 -14.47
C ASP A 284 -15.06 12.38 -14.59
N ALA A 285 -15.83 13.40 -14.20
CA ALA A 285 -15.40 14.79 -14.25
C ALA A 285 -14.24 15.05 -13.28
N ARG A 286 -13.20 15.78 -13.73
CA ARG A 286 -12.09 16.20 -12.84
C ARG A 286 -12.59 17.24 -11.86
N VAL A 287 -12.39 16.99 -10.57
CA VAL A 287 -12.76 17.91 -9.49
C VAL A 287 -11.63 18.07 -8.49
N ALA A 288 -11.58 19.20 -7.79
CA ALA A 288 -10.63 19.45 -6.73
C ALA A 288 -11.20 18.91 -5.42
N VAL A 289 -10.44 18.05 -4.75
CA VAL A 289 -10.81 17.44 -3.47
C VAL A 289 -9.90 18.00 -2.37
N PRO A 290 -10.42 18.32 -1.17
CA PRO A 290 -9.58 18.81 -0.08
C PRO A 290 -8.48 17.81 0.32
N ALA A 291 -7.25 18.29 0.44
CA ALA A 291 -6.09 17.43 0.65
C ALA A 291 -6.11 16.72 2.02
N ASP A 292 -6.70 17.33 3.05
CA ASP A 292 -6.89 16.75 4.39
C ASP A 292 -7.83 15.52 4.40
N ARG A 293 -8.58 15.29 3.32
CA ARG A 293 -9.45 14.13 3.12
C ARG A 293 -8.80 13.01 2.33
N VAL A 294 -7.62 13.27 1.77
CA VAL A 294 -6.93 12.37 0.85
C VAL A 294 -5.65 11.81 1.45
N VAL A 295 -4.76 12.68 1.95
CA VAL A 295 -3.41 12.28 2.36
C VAL A 295 -3.43 11.49 3.67
N TYR A 296 -2.51 10.53 3.80
CA TYR A 296 -2.31 9.77 5.03
C TYR A 296 -0.81 9.54 5.30
N PRO A 297 -0.30 9.69 6.54
CA PRO A 297 -1.00 10.16 7.74
C PRO A 297 -1.57 11.58 7.60
N ALA A 298 -2.77 11.75 8.13
CA ALA A 298 -3.48 13.01 8.03
C ALA A 298 -2.78 14.10 8.87
N PRO A 299 -2.88 15.39 8.50
CA PRO A 299 -2.37 16.49 9.33
C PRO A 299 -2.90 16.42 10.77
N ALA A 300 -2.09 16.86 11.76
CA ALA A 300 -2.40 16.68 13.19
C ALA A 300 -3.75 17.28 13.65
N ASP A 301 -4.19 18.37 13.02
CA ASP A 301 -5.47 19.04 13.32
C ASP A 301 -6.65 18.53 12.47
N SER A 302 -6.40 17.55 11.59
CA SER A 302 -7.42 16.96 10.73
C SER A 302 -8.01 15.68 11.32
N ARG A 303 -9.23 15.35 10.91
CA ARG A 303 -9.92 14.11 11.27
C ARG A 303 -9.74 13.02 10.20
N GLY A 304 -8.66 13.08 9.43
CA GLY A 304 -8.42 12.13 8.34
C GLY A 304 -8.12 10.72 8.89
N THR A 305 -8.87 9.73 8.41
CA THR A 305 -8.69 8.31 8.71
C THR A 305 -8.08 7.59 7.50
N THR A 306 -7.85 6.27 7.59
CA THR A 306 -7.52 5.43 6.42
C THR A 306 -8.75 5.11 5.56
N THR A 307 -9.97 5.40 6.03
CA THR A 307 -11.21 5.06 5.34
C THR A 307 -11.23 5.48 3.87
N GLY A 308 -11.51 4.51 3.00
CA GLY A 308 -11.59 4.66 1.56
C GLY A 308 -10.23 4.59 0.87
N LEU A 309 -9.14 4.41 1.61
CA LEU A 309 -7.82 4.15 1.04
C LEU A 309 -7.73 2.66 0.71
N ALA A 310 -7.25 2.34 -0.50
CA ALA A 310 -7.12 0.95 -0.92
C ALA A 310 -6.02 0.77 -1.96
N LEU A 311 -5.39 -0.41 -1.92
CA LEU A 311 -4.61 -0.96 -3.03
C LEU A 311 -5.48 -1.89 -3.88
N GLY A 312 -5.26 -1.92 -5.18
CA GLY A 312 -5.84 -2.91 -6.07
C GLY A 312 -4.98 -3.28 -7.27
N ASP A 313 -5.48 -4.26 -8.00
CA ASP A 313 -4.85 -4.82 -9.20
C ASP A 313 -4.78 -3.79 -10.33
N ASP A 314 -5.71 -2.86 -10.34
CA ASP A 314 -5.77 -1.68 -11.18
C ASP A 314 -6.55 -0.56 -10.47
N ARG A 315 -6.67 0.59 -11.15
CA ARG A 315 -7.33 1.77 -10.59
C ARG A 315 -8.83 1.54 -10.29
N PRO A 316 -9.65 0.96 -11.19
CA PRO A 316 -11.02 0.58 -10.87
C PRO A 316 -11.14 -0.32 -9.64
N ASP A 317 -10.26 -1.31 -9.51
CA ASP A 317 -10.25 -2.25 -8.38
C ASP A 317 -9.93 -1.55 -7.04
N ALA A 318 -8.92 -0.67 -7.02
CA ALA A 318 -8.60 0.15 -5.85
C ALA A 318 -9.78 1.07 -5.47
N ILE A 319 -10.45 1.71 -6.45
CA ILE A 319 -11.63 2.55 -6.18
C ILE A 319 -12.79 1.71 -5.63
N ARG A 320 -13.04 0.51 -6.20
CA ARG A 320 -14.09 -0.39 -5.74
C ARG A 320 -13.90 -0.78 -4.27
N ARG A 321 -12.69 -1.20 -3.90
CA ARG A 321 -12.35 -1.54 -2.50
C ARG A 321 -12.51 -0.34 -1.57
N GLY A 322 -12.03 0.83 -1.98
CA GLY A 322 -12.20 2.06 -1.20
C GLY A 322 -13.67 2.43 -0.99
N LEU A 323 -14.53 2.32 -2.02
CA LEU A 323 -15.97 2.59 -1.88
C LEU A 323 -16.66 1.59 -0.95
N LEU A 324 -16.33 0.30 -1.06
CA LEU A 324 -16.86 -0.73 -0.17
C LEU A 324 -16.49 -0.42 1.29
N GLU A 325 -15.24 -0.03 1.56
CA GLU A 325 -14.84 0.36 2.92
C GLU A 325 -15.62 1.59 3.41
N VAL A 326 -15.82 2.62 2.58
CA VAL A 326 -16.63 3.79 2.98
C VAL A 326 -18.06 3.39 3.33
N ILE A 327 -18.68 2.52 2.53
CA ILE A 327 -20.03 2.00 2.76
C ILE A 327 -20.09 1.16 4.04
N GLU A 328 -19.08 0.32 4.26
CA GLU A 328 -18.96 -0.48 5.48
C GLU A 328 -18.93 0.42 6.73
N ARG A 329 -18.04 1.43 6.73
CA ARG A 329 -17.88 2.35 7.86
C ARG A 329 -19.16 3.13 8.11
N ASP A 330 -19.81 3.64 7.06
CA ASP A 330 -21.09 4.33 7.17
C ASP A 330 -22.17 3.43 7.80
N ALA A 331 -22.39 2.24 7.24
CA ALA A 331 -23.41 1.32 7.71
C ALA A 331 -23.17 0.87 9.16
N ALA A 332 -21.93 0.54 9.51
CA ALA A 332 -21.55 0.15 10.87
C ALA A 332 -21.84 1.26 11.89
N MET A 333 -21.49 2.51 11.57
CA MET A 333 -21.73 3.66 12.44
C MET A 333 -23.22 3.96 12.59
N LEU A 334 -23.98 3.94 11.49
CA LEU A 334 -25.43 4.15 11.51
C LEU A 334 -26.15 3.05 12.31
N PHE A 335 -25.75 1.78 12.14
CA PHE A 335 -26.28 0.66 12.90
C PHE A 335 -26.04 0.85 14.41
N TRP A 336 -24.80 1.10 14.82
CA TRP A 336 -24.46 1.20 16.25
C TRP A 336 -25.16 2.38 16.94
N TYR A 337 -25.17 3.55 16.30
CA TYR A 337 -25.78 4.77 16.83
C TYR A 337 -27.28 4.88 16.52
N SER A 338 -27.97 3.74 16.47
CA SER A 338 -29.43 3.65 16.33
C SER A 338 -30.04 2.71 17.37
N SER A 339 -31.36 2.60 17.36
CA SER A 339 -32.13 1.60 18.08
C SER A 339 -32.34 0.31 17.26
N ALA A 340 -31.56 0.10 16.19
CA ALA A 340 -31.68 -1.11 15.38
C ALA A 340 -31.38 -2.36 16.22
N ASP A 341 -32.30 -3.31 16.18
CA ASP A 341 -32.08 -4.62 16.77
C ASP A 341 -31.13 -5.42 15.85
N PRO A 342 -30.09 -6.08 16.39
CA PRO A 342 -29.18 -6.90 15.60
C PRO A 342 -29.94 -8.00 14.86
N LEU A 343 -29.74 -8.10 13.55
CA LEU A 343 -30.31 -9.17 12.72
C LEU A 343 -29.23 -10.21 12.43
N GLY A 344 -29.43 -11.44 12.89
CA GLY A 344 -28.54 -12.55 12.57
C GLY A 344 -28.51 -12.85 11.07
N LEU A 345 -27.36 -13.30 10.58
CA LEU A 345 -27.17 -13.69 9.18
C LEU A 345 -26.73 -15.15 9.10
N ASP A 346 -27.58 -16.01 8.55
CA ASP A 346 -27.29 -17.43 8.38
C ASP A 346 -26.45 -17.63 7.10
N ILE A 347 -25.20 -18.06 7.29
CA ILE A 347 -24.25 -18.37 6.21
C ILE A 347 -24.24 -19.88 5.96
N ASP A 348 -24.69 -20.31 4.79
CA ASP A 348 -24.58 -21.69 4.30
C ASP A 348 -23.52 -21.75 3.21
N ASP A 349 -22.25 -21.74 3.62
CA ASP A 349 -21.09 -21.76 2.71
C ASP A 349 -19.91 -22.54 3.31
N GLU A 350 -19.39 -23.51 2.53
CA GLU A 350 -18.34 -24.39 3.01
C GLU A 350 -17.00 -23.67 3.28
N ARG A 351 -16.71 -22.55 2.60
CA ARG A 351 -15.46 -21.80 2.83
C ARG A 351 -15.56 -21.03 4.15
N PHE A 352 -16.70 -20.43 4.43
CA PHE A 352 -16.98 -19.78 5.71
C PHE A 352 -16.95 -20.79 6.86
N ASP A 353 -17.59 -21.95 6.72
CA ASP A 353 -17.57 -23.01 7.74
C ASP A 353 -16.15 -23.49 8.07
N ARG A 354 -15.28 -23.58 7.06
CA ARG A 354 -13.87 -23.93 7.26
C ARG A 354 -13.12 -22.86 8.07
N LEU A 355 -13.38 -21.58 7.83
CA LEU A 355 -12.79 -20.48 8.60
C LEU A 355 -13.28 -20.52 10.05
N VAL A 356 -14.59 -20.64 10.25
CA VAL A 356 -15.21 -20.79 11.57
C VAL A 356 -14.59 -21.98 12.31
N GLY A 357 -14.44 -23.13 11.64
CA GLY A 357 -13.85 -24.34 12.23
C GLY A 357 -12.43 -24.15 12.78
N ARG A 358 -11.62 -23.24 12.21
CA ARG A 358 -10.28 -22.91 12.73
C ARG A 358 -10.31 -22.05 13.99
N VAL A 359 -11.36 -21.23 14.15
CA VAL A 359 -11.52 -20.29 15.26
C VAL A 359 -12.28 -20.92 16.44
N THR A 360 -13.24 -21.81 16.17
CA THR A 360 -14.24 -22.26 17.17
C THR A 360 -13.77 -23.26 18.22
N SER A 361 -12.49 -23.66 18.23
CA SER A 361 -11.97 -24.55 19.29
C SER A 361 -12.09 -23.93 20.69
N ASP A 362 -12.08 -22.59 20.79
CA ASP A 362 -12.18 -21.82 22.05
C ASP A 362 -13.10 -20.57 21.95
N CYS A 363 -13.77 -20.36 20.82
CA CYS A 363 -14.61 -19.18 20.54
C CYS A 363 -15.95 -19.55 19.90
N ARG A 364 -16.95 -18.69 20.08
CA ARG A 364 -18.18 -18.68 19.28
C ARG A 364 -18.12 -17.57 18.24
N VAL A 365 -18.80 -17.77 17.13
CA VAL A 365 -18.89 -16.83 16.01
C VAL A 365 -20.35 -16.46 15.82
N THR A 366 -20.66 -15.17 15.83
CA THR A 366 -21.99 -14.64 15.53
C THR A 366 -21.89 -13.69 14.34
N THR A 367 -22.70 -13.95 13.32
CA THR A 367 -22.79 -13.17 12.07
C THR A 367 -24.03 -12.30 12.10
N LEU A 368 -23.88 -11.01 11.80
CA LEU A 368 -24.96 -10.02 11.81
C LEU A 368 -25.03 -9.28 10.49
N LEU A 369 -26.24 -9.05 9.99
CA LEU A 369 -26.49 -8.13 8.89
C LEU A 369 -26.63 -6.72 9.47
N VAL A 370 -25.70 -5.83 9.12
CA VAL A 370 -25.69 -4.41 9.55
C VAL A 370 -25.90 -3.45 8.37
N THR A 371 -26.37 -3.97 7.24
CA THR A 371 -26.72 -3.21 6.04
C THR A 371 -27.75 -2.13 6.34
N GLN A 372 -27.58 -0.95 5.76
CA GLN A 372 -28.47 0.20 5.94
C GLN A 372 -29.23 0.53 4.64
N ASP A 373 -29.38 1.80 4.28
CA ASP A 373 -30.10 2.29 3.11
C ASP A 373 -29.34 2.12 1.79
N VAL A 374 -28.00 2.09 1.82
CA VAL A 374 -27.19 1.72 0.65
C VAL A 374 -27.36 0.22 0.37
N ASP A 375 -27.79 -0.14 -0.84
CA ASP A 375 -28.08 -1.52 -1.27
C ASP A 375 -26.80 -2.36 -1.52
N VAL A 376 -25.92 -2.42 -0.51
CA VAL A 376 -24.70 -3.21 -0.48
C VAL A 376 -24.66 -3.97 0.84
N PRO A 377 -24.57 -5.31 0.82
CA PRO A 377 -24.43 -6.08 2.04
C PRO A 377 -23.22 -5.65 2.88
N VAL A 378 -23.51 -5.24 4.11
CA VAL A 378 -22.54 -5.03 5.18
C VAL A 378 -22.80 -6.02 6.30
N VAL A 379 -21.77 -6.79 6.63
CA VAL A 379 -21.82 -7.89 7.61
C VAL A 379 -20.88 -7.58 8.76
N ALA A 380 -21.35 -7.77 9.99
CA ALA A 380 -20.50 -7.78 11.17
C ALA A 380 -20.29 -9.21 11.67
N VAL A 381 -19.07 -9.53 12.10
CA VAL A 381 -18.76 -10.84 12.70
C VAL A 381 -18.16 -10.65 14.08
N ALA A 382 -18.84 -11.16 15.10
CA ALA A 382 -18.41 -11.14 16.47
C ALA A 382 -17.80 -12.49 16.88
N LEU A 383 -16.58 -12.46 17.41
CA LEU A 383 -15.94 -13.57 18.10
C LEU A 383 -16.13 -13.38 19.60
N HIS A 384 -16.58 -14.40 20.32
CA HIS A 384 -16.74 -14.28 21.76
C HIS A 384 -16.49 -15.58 22.54
N ARG A 385 -16.04 -15.43 23.79
CA ARG A 385 -15.72 -16.53 24.71
C ARG A 385 -15.66 -16.06 26.17
N GLU A 386 -15.41 -16.99 27.09
CA GLU A 386 -15.25 -16.69 28.52
C GLU A 386 -13.86 -16.16 28.91
N LYS A 387 -12.82 -16.48 28.12
CA LYS A 387 -11.42 -16.08 28.40
C LYS A 387 -11.07 -14.78 27.68
N TRP A 388 -10.19 -13.97 28.26
CA TRP A 388 -9.69 -12.76 27.60
C TRP A 388 -8.76 -13.07 26.40
N PRO A 389 -8.82 -12.34 25.26
CA PRO A 389 -9.88 -11.40 24.87
C PRO A 389 -11.19 -12.16 24.72
N ALA A 390 -12.23 -11.66 25.41
CA ALA A 390 -13.54 -12.28 25.52
C ALA A 390 -14.45 -11.91 24.35
N PHE A 391 -14.11 -10.85 23.63
CA PHE A 391 -14.87 -10.35 22.49
C PHE A 391 -13.94 -9.67 21.47
N SER A 392 -14.24 -9.84 20.19
CA SER A 392 -13.68 -9.12 19.05
C SER A 392 -14.77 -9.01 17.99
N ILE A 393 -14.84 -7.90 17.27
CA ILE A 393 -15.79 -7.71 16.19
C ILE A 393 -15.12 -6.96 15.04
N ALA A 394 -15.51 -7.27 13.82
CA ALA A 394 -15.17 -6.49 12.65
C ALA A 394 -16.36 -6.48 11.68
N THR A 395 -16.28 -5.58 10.71
CA THR A 395 -17.27 -5.38 9.66
C THR A 395 -16.61 -5.53 8.30
N ALA A 396 -17.39 -5.86 7.29
CA ALA A 396 -16.95 -5.78 5.90
C ALA A 396 -18.16 -5.56 4.99
N ALA A 397 -17.95 -4.87 3.87
CA ALA A 397 -18.93 -4.71 2.82
C ALA A 397 -18.49 -5.46 1.56
N ALA A 398 -19.43 -6.19 0.94
CA ALA A 398 -19.24 -6.80 -0.36
C ALA A 398 -20.59 -7.00 -1.04
N LEU A 399 -20.59 -7.08 -2.37
CA LEU A 399 -21.80 -7.40 -3.14
C LEU A 399 -22.29 -8.83 -2.91
N ASP A 400 -21.39 -9.73 -2.49
CA ASP A 400 -21.71 -11.04 -1.93
C ASP A 400 -21.67 -10.98 -0.39
N PRO A 401 -22.81 -11.19 0.30
CA PRO A 401 -22.84 -11.22 1.76
C PRO A 401 -21.97 -12.34 2.37
N VAL A 402 -21.71 -13.43 1.63
CA VAL A 402 -20.82 -14.51 2.10
C VAL A 402 -19.37 -14.04 2.07
N ALA A 403 -18.95 -13.34 1.01
CA ALA A 403 -17.62 -12.72 0.96
C ALA A 403 -17.45 -11.67 2.07
N ALA A 404 -18.44 -10.81 2.29
CA ALA A 404 -18.44 -9.86 3.41
C ALA A 404 -18.30 -10.58 4.76
N ALA A 405 -19.02 -11.68 4.99
CA ALA A 405 -18.88 -12.46 6.22
C ALA A 405 -17.48 -13.06 6.38
N GLN A 406 -16.86 -13.54 5.30
CA GLN A 406 -15.49 -14.09 5.32
C GLN A 406 -14.46 -13.02 5.67
N ASP A 407 -14.55 -11.83 5.05
CA ASP A 407 -13.62 -10.73 5.31
C ASP A 407 -13.80 -10.16 6.73
N ALA A 408 -15.04 -9.96 7.17
CA ALA A 408 -15.33 -9.56 8.55
C ALA A 408 -14.83 -10.60 9.58
N LEU A 409 -14.94 -11.90 9.29
CA LEU A 409 -14.38 -12.94 10.15
C LEU A 409 -12.85 -12.88 10.21
N ARG A 410 -12.18 -12.68 9.08
CA ARG A 410 -10.71 -12.56 9.01
C ARG A 410 -10.21 -11.38 9.84
N GLU A 411 -10.83 -10.22 9.69
CA GLU A 411 -10.45 -9.02 10.45
C GLU A 411 -10.78 -9.17 11.95
N ALA A 412 -11.92 -9.77 12.29
CA ALA A 412 -12.25 -10.06 13.69
C ALA A 412 -11.22 -10.99 14.34
N VAL A 413 -10.70 -11.98 13.59
CA VAL A 413 -9.60 -12.86 14.03
C VAL A 413 -8.30 -12.08 14.17
N GLN A 414 -7.95 -11.21 13.22
CA GLN A 414 -6.77 -10.36 13.30
C GLN A 414 -6.78 -9.50 14.57
N ASN A 415 -7.86 -8.75 14.79
CA ASN A 415 -8.05 -7.92 15.98
C ASN A 415 -7.94 -8.75 17.27
N TRP A 416 -8.50 -9.95 17.27
CA TRP A 416 -8.41 -10.86 18.41
C TRP A 416 -6.99 -11.36 18.68
N MET A 417 -6.21 -11.69 17.63
CA MET A 417 -4.80 -12.09 17.74
C MET A 417 -3.93 -10.92 18.25
N GLU A 418 -4.17 -9.71 17.76
CA GLU A 418 -3.46 -8.51 18.20
C GLU A 418 -3.74 -8.18 19.67
N LEU A 419 -5.00 -8.24 20.09
CA LEU A 419 -5.37 -8.11 21.49
C LEU A 419 -4.66 -9.17 22.34
N ARG A 420 -4.68 -10.45 21.93
CA ARG A 420 -3.98 -11.52 22.65
C ARG A 420 -2.48 -11.23 22.81
N ARG A 421 -1.83 -10.67 21.79
CA ARG A 421 -0.40 -10.36 21.77
C ARG A 421 -0.04 -9.21 22.71
N ILE A 422 -0.81 -8.13 22.69
CA ILE A 422 -0.58 -6.95 23.56
C ILE A 422 -0.90 -7.31 25.03
N GLY A 423 -1.89 -8.16 25.26
CA GLY A 423 -2.24 -8.60 26.62
C GLY A 423 -3.09 -7.58 27.38
N ARG A 424 -3.86 -8.07 28.36
CA ARG A 424 -4.89 -7.29 29.06
C ARG A 424 -4.37 -6.04 29.78
N SER A 425 -3.14 -6.07 30.29
CA SER A 425 -2.54 -4.97 31.05
C SER A 425 -2.12 -3.79 30.17
N GLU A 426 -1.56 -4.05 28.99
CA GLU A 426 -1.11 -3.02 28.06
C GLU A 426 -2.26 -2.48 27.20
N ALA A 427 -3.30 -3.29 27.04
CA ALA A 427 -4.50 -2.91 26.32
C ALA A 427 -5.35 -1.84 27.08
N ALA A 428 -5.04 -1.49 28.33
CA ALA A 428 -5.86 -0.61 29.18
C ALA A 428 -5.94 0.89 28.77
N GLY A 429 -5.78 1.25 27.49
CA GLY A 429 -5.76 2.64 27.01
C GLY A 429 -6.30 2.93 25.59
N GLY A 430 -6.95 1.99 24.88
CA GLY A 430 -7.43 2.16 23.47
C GLY A 430 -8.83 1.59 23.16
N HIS A 431 -9.08 1.07 21.94
CA HIS A 431 -10.28 0.31 21.45
C HIS A 431 -10.72 -0.92 22.30
N VAL A 432 -10.05 -1.11 23.43
CA VAL A 432 -10.01 -2.30 24.27
C VAL A 432 -11.19 -2.49 25.24
N PRO A 433 -12.04 -1.49 25.59
CA PRO A 433 -13.16 -1.72 26.52
C PRO A 433 -14.03 -2.90 26.11
N TYR A 434 -14.16 -3.15 24.81
CA TYR A 434 -14.97 -4.23 24.28
C TYR A 434 -14.32 -5.60 24.40
N ALA A 435 -13.00 -5.72 24.52
CA ALA A 435 -12.30 -7.00 24.68
C ALA A 435 -12.70 -7.74 25.97
N ASP A 436 -13.23 -7.02 26.96
CA ASP A 436 -13.79 -7.57 28.20
C ASP A 436 -15.28 -7.96 28.08
N ARG A 437 -15.89 -7.80 26.90
CA ARG A 437 -17.31 -8.09 26.62
C ARG A 437 -18.25 -7.34 27.58
N PRO A 438 -18.35 -6.01 27.48
CA PRO A 438 -19.26 -5.22 28.30
C PRO A 438 -20.72 -5.51 27.94
N PRO A 439 -21.70 -5.21 28.84
CA PRO A 439 -23.12 -5.44 28.58
C PRO A 439 -23.64 -4.84 27.26
N ALA A 440 -23.03 -3.75 26.79
CA ALA A 440 -23.42 -3.05 25.57
C ALA A 440 -23.30 -3.88 24.28
N VAL A 441 -22.55 -4.99 24.29
CA VAL A 441 -22.40 -5.89 23.13
C VAL A 441 -23.14 -7.22 23.29
N GLU A 442 -23.81 -7.47 24.42
CA GLU A 442 -24.51 -8.75 24.65
C GLU A 442 -25.59 -9.01 23.60
N ASP A 443 -26.33 -7.97 23.20
CA ASP A 443 -27.38 -8.07 22.18
C ASP A 443 -26.82 -8.47 20.80
N LEU A 444 -25.52 -8.23 20.53
CA LEU A 444 -24.87 -8.63 19.29
C LEU A 444 -24.54 -10.13 19.23
N LEU A 445 -24.56 -10.82 20.38
CA LEU A 445 -24.06 -12.20 20.49
C LEU A 445 -25.15 -13.25 20.33
N ASP A 446 -26.40 -12.89 20.58
CA ASP A 446 -27.57 -13.77 20.50
C ASP A 446 -28.75 -13.02 19.87
N PRO A 447 -28.72 -12.77 18.55
CA PRO A 447 -29.78 -12.04 17.87
C PRO A 447 -31.10 -12.83 17.90
N ASP A 448 -32.21 -12.16 18.24
CA ASP A 448 -33.54 -12.77 18.34
C ASP A 448 -34.07 -13.35 17.00
N ARG A 449 -33.54 -12.86 15.88
CA ARG A 449 -33.97 -13.21 14.52
C ARG A 449 -32.75 -13.39 13.63
N SER A 450 -32.85 -14.31 12.67
CA SER A 450 -31.88 -14.47 11.60
C SER A 450 -32.56 -14.50 10.22
N VAL A 451 -31.79 -14.17 9.20
CA VAL A 451 -32.16 -14.32 7.78
C VAL A 451 -31.06 -15.07 7.03
N PRO A 452 -31.41 -15.87 6.00
CA PRO A 452 -30.40 -16.51 5.15
C PRO A 452 -29.68 -15.47 4.29
N ALA A 453 -28.36 -15.64 4.10
CA ALA A 453 -27.58 -14.82 3.17
C ALA A 453 -27.99 -15.03 1.70
N ALA A 454 -28.56 -16.19 1.38
CA ALA A 454 -29.03 -16.50 0.05
C ALA A 454 -30.07 -15.47 -0.44
N GLY A 455 -29.72 -14.76 -1.51
CA GLY A 455 -30.59 -13.78 -2.17
C GLY A 455 -30.48 -12.34 -1.65
N LEU A 456 -29.56 -12.05 -0.70
CA LEU A 456 -29.23 -10.67 -0.31
C LEU A 456 -28.14 -10.04 -1.18
N GLY A 457 -27.33 -10.85 -1.87
CA GLY A 457 -26.28 -10.39 -2.77
C GLY A 457 -26.73 -10.20 -4.21
N VAL A 458 -25.95 -9.43 -4.94
CA VAL A 458 -26.11 -9.13 -6.38
C VAL A 458 -24.86 -9.61 -7.15
N ASP A 459 -24.79 -9.29 -8.45
CA ASP A 459 -23.66 -9.62 -9.33
C ASP A 459 -22.31 -9.27 -8.67
N THR A 460 -21.51 -10.30 -8.37
CA THR A 460 -20.26 -10.18 -7.60
C THR A 460 -19.14 -9.49 -8.35
N ASP A 461 -19.25 -9.49 -9.69
CA ASP A 461 -18.28 -8.85 -10.60
C ASP A 461 -18.79 -7.47 -11.05
N ALA A 462 -19.73 -6.87 -10.33
CA ALA A 462 -20.28 -5.59 -10.73
C ALA A 462 -19.19 -4.51 -10.75
N PRO A 463 -19.18 -3.67 -11.79
CA PRO A 463 -18.15 -2.66 -11.96
C PRO A 463 -18.35 -1.51 -10.96
N VAL A 464 -17.36 -0.63 -10.84
CA VAL A 464 -17.36 0.51 -9.89
C VAL A 464 -18.63 1.35 -10.03
N GLU A 465 -19.09 1.55 -11.26
CA GLU A 465 -20.31 2.30 -11.61
C GLU A 465 -21.53 1.77 -10.87
N SER A 466 -21.60 0.45 -10.61
CA SER A 466 -22.72 -0.15 -9.89
C SER A 466 -22.74 0.24 -8.40
N LEU A 467 -21.57 0.49 -7.78
CA LEU A 467 -21.51 1.03 -6.42
C LEU A 467 -21.86 2.51 -6.41
N VAL A 468 -21.44 3.25 -7.44
CA VAL A 468 -21.76 4.67 -7.60
C VAL A 468 -23.26 4.88 -7.76
N ASP A 469 -23.93 4.05 -8.58
CA ASP A 469 -25.38 4.11 -8.77
C ASP A 469 -26.13 3.87 -7.44
N ARG A 470 -25.70 2.90 -6.63
CA ARG A 470 -26.31 2.62 -5.32
C ARG A 470 -26.12 3.74 -4.30
N LEU A 471 -24.97 4.42 -4.34
CA LEU A 471 -24.74 5.62 -3.53
C LEU A 471 -25.64 6.77 -4.01
N ALA A 472 -25.76 6.95 -5.33
CA ALA A 472 -26.62 7.98 -5.92
C ALA A 472 -28.11 7.74 -5.63
N ASP A 473 -28.57 6.49 -5.54
CA ASP A 473 -29.95 6.11 -5.17
C ASP A 473 -30.34 6.59 -3.75
N VAL A 474 -29.35 6.88 -2.90
CA VAL A 474 -29.54 7.48 -1.56
C VAL A 474 -28.96 8.89 -1.46
N ASP A 475 -28.86 9.60 -2.58
CA ASP A 475 -28.40 10.99 -2.70
C ASP A 475 -26.95 11.22 -2.20
N LEU A 476 -26.06 10.23 -2.38
CA LEU A 476 -24.64 10.35 -2.04
C LEU A 476 -23.74 10.46 -3.28
N ASP A 477 -22.94 11.53 -3.31
CA ASP A 477 -21.89 11.72 -4.31
C ASP A 477 -20.60 10.98 -3.93
N ALA A 478 -20.04 10.26 -4.90
CA ALA A 478 -18.77 9.54 -4.75
C ALA A 478 -17.65 10.18 -5.57
N TYR A 479 -16.47 10.24 -4.98
CA TYR A 479 -15.26 10.80 -5.57
C TYR A 479 -14.09 9.85 -5.39
N ALA A 480 -13.07 9.97 -6.24
CA ALA A 480 -11.80 9.27 -6.04
C ALA A 480 -10.58 10.13 -6.39
N VAL A 481 -9.49 9.92 -5.66
CA VAL A 481 -8.16 10.44 -6.00
C VAL A 481 -7.24 9.25 -6.27
N ASP A 482 -6.54 9.30 -7.41
CA ASP A 482 -5.48 8.34 -7.73
C ASP A 482 -4.24 8.71 -6.92
N LEU A 483 -3.77 7.75 -6.14
CA LEU A 483 -2.61 7.89 -5.27
C LEU A 483 -1.47 6.98 -5.70
N THR A 484 -1.56 6.33 -6.85
CA THR A 484 -0.58 5.34 -7.31
C THR A 484 0.77 6.00 -7.53
N PRO A 485 1.77 5.79 -6.66
CA PRO A 485 3.06 6.36 -6.90
C PRO A 485 3.80 5.64 -8.03
N PRO A 486 4.79 6.32 -8.60
CA PRO A 486 5.69 5.81 -9.61
C PRO A 486 6.11 4.33 -9.57
N ASP A 487 6.64 3.92 -8.44
CA ASP A 487 7.14 2.58 -8.13
C ASP A 487 6.03 1.55 -7.96
N VAL A 488 4.91 1.90 -7.34
CA VAL A 488 3.75 1.00 -7.23
C VAL A 488 3.15 0.74 -8.62
N ALA A 489 3.09 1.75 -9.48
CA ALA A 489 2.68 1.58 -10.88
C ALA A 489 3.62 0.62 -11.65
N THR A 490 4.92 0.65 -11.37
CA THR A 490 5.90 -0.29 -11.97
C THR A 490 5.59 -1.74 -11.60
N MET A 491 5.05 -2.00 -10.40
CA MET A 491 4.56 -3.32 -9.98
C MET A 491 3.25 -3.72 -10.71
N GLY A 492 2.58 -2.78 -11.38
CA GLY A 492 1.25 -2.96 -11.97
C GLY A 492 0.16 -3.06 -10.93
N LEU A 493 0.32 -2.35 -9.81
CA LEU A 493 -0.70 -2.18 -8.79
C LEU A 493 -1.14 -0.72 -8.79
N ALA A 494 -2.34 -0.45 -8.26
CA ALA A 494 -2.85 0.92 -8.14
C ALA A 494 -3.29 1.19 -6.70
N ALA A 495 -3.10 2.42 -6.25
CA ALA A 495 -3.59 2.90 -4.98
C ALA A 495 -4.57 4.06 -5.22
N ALA A 496 -5.69 4.07 -4.51
CA ALA A 496 -6.68 5.13 -4.63
C ALA A 496 -7.29 5.47 -3.27
N ARG A 497 -7.83 6.68 -3.19
CA ARG A 497 -8.69 7.13 -2.08
C ARG A 497 -10.09 7.39 -2.62
N ALA A 498 -11.05 6.59 -2.22
CA ALA A 498 -12.47 6.83 -2.43
C ALA A 498 -13.04 7.73 -1.31
N ILE A 499 -13.94 8.65 -1.68
CA ILE A 499 -14.45 9.68 -0.78
C ILE A 499 -15.95 9.87 -1.05
N VAL A 500 -16.76 9.74 0.00
CA VAL A 500 -18.20 10.04 -0.02
C VAL A 500 -18.46 11.07 1.09
N PRO A 501 -18.48 12.39 0.79
CA PRO A 501 -18.52 13.42 1.82
C PRO A 501 -19.70 13.31 2.80
N GLY A 502 -20.87 12.91 2.28
CA GLY A 502 -22.10 12.76 3.06
C GLY A 502 -22.16 11.50 3.92
N ALA A 503 -21.27 10.52 3.70
CA ALA A 503 -21.22 9.29 4.50
C ALA A 503 -20.86 9.59 5.96
N GLN A 504 -21.46 8.86 6.89
CA GLN A 504 -21.18 8.95 8.31
C GLN A 504 -19.77 8.40 8.58
N PRO A 505 -18.80 9.25 8.96
CA PRO A 505 -17.43 8.79 9.12
C PRO A 505 -17.28 7.92 10.37
N TRP A 506 -16.37 6.95 10.27
CA TRP A 506 -15.80 6.27 11.41
C TRP A 506 -14.86 7.22 12.17
N ALA A 507 -14.86 7.15 13.51
CA ALA A 507 -13.90 7.86 14.32
C ALA A 507 -13.69 7.14 15.66
N GLU A 508 -12.43 6.93 16.04
CA GLU A 508 -12.07 6.30 17.31
C GLU A 508 -12.68 7.06 18.52
N SER A 509 -12.68 8.39 18.52
CA SER A 509 -13.34 9.19 19.58
C SER A 509 -13.95 10.46 19.02
N ASP A 510 -14.89 11.05 19.78
CA ASP A 510 -15.57 12.29 19.39
C ASP A 510 -16.19 12.23 17.99
N VAL A 511 -16.99 11.18 17.75
CA VAL A 511 -17.65 10.90 16.48
C VAL A 511 -18.49 12.10 16.03
N PRO A 512 -18.21 12.68 14.85
CA PRO A 512 -19.04 13.74 14.30
C PRO A 512 -20.28 13.12 13.64
N PHE A 513 -21.48 13.52 14.06
CA PHE A 513 -22.73 12.96 13.52
C PHE A 513 -23.36 13.84 12.43
N GLY A 514 -23.46 13.27 11.23
CA GLY A 514 -24.06 13.89 10.05
C GLY A 514 -25.58 13.73 9.98
N GLU A 515 -26.16 14.17 8.88
CA GLU A 515 -27.61 14.04 8.61
C GLU A 515 -28.03 12.57 8.56
N ARG A 516 -27.24 11.72 7.90
CA ARG A 516 -27.50 10.27 7.79
C ARG A 516 -27.70 9.59 9.15
N ALA A 517 -26.88 9.91 10.16
CA ALA A 517 -27.01 9.35 11.51
C ALA A 517 -28.33 9.70 12.21
N ARG A 518 -29.05 10.73 11.73
CA ARG A 518 -30.36 11.15 12.24
C ARG A 518 -31.50 10.62 11.38
N GLU A 519 -31.31 10.51 10.07
CA GLU A 519 -32.38 10.25 9.13
C GLU A 519 -32.48 8.79 8.69
N VAL A 520 -31.36 8.12 8.46
CA VAL A 520 -31.33 6.71 8.00
C VAL A 520 -31.97 5.77 9.02
N PRO A 521 -31.68 5.87 10.33
CA PRO A 521 -32.41 5.07 11.31
C PRO A 521 -33.92 5.26 11.20
N VAL A 522 -34.39 6.50 11.05
CA VAL A 522 -35.82 6.83 10.98
C VAL A 522 -36.47 6.29 9.70
N SER A 523 -35.80 6.40 8.55
CA SER A 523 -36.31 5.87 7.28
C SER A 523 -36.44 4.34 7.32
N MET A 524 -35.61 3.67 8.11
CA MET A 524 -35.62 2.22 8.33
C MET A 524 -36.51 1.78 9.50
N GLY A 525 -37.19 2.71 10.19
CA GLY A 525 -38.12 2.41 11.29
C GLY A 525 -37.49 2.30 12.68
N PHE A 526 -36.27 2.81 12.85
CA PHE A 526 -35.52 2.88 14.10
C PHE A 526 -35.35 4.32 14.59
N GLU A 527 -34.85 4.49 15.82
CA GLU A 527 -34.57 5.80 16.42
C GLU A 527 -33.05 6.05 16.49
N PRO A 528 -32.56 7.27 16.17
CA PRO A 528 -31.16 7.65 16.39
C PRO A 528 -30.79 7.61 17.87
N ARG A 529 -29.60 7.08 18.19
CA ARG A 529 -29.02 6.99 19.55
C ARG A 529 -27.60 7.57 19.57
N LEU A 530 -27.48 8.86 19.29
CA LEU A 530 -26.19 9.55 19.14
C LEU A 530 -25.43 9.75 20.47
N ASP A 531 -26.09 9.50 21.60
CA ASP A 531 -25.54 9.53 22.96
C ASP A 531 -25.06 8.16 23.44
N ARG A 532 -25.18 7.11 22.62
CA ARG A 532 -24.67 5.76 22.92
C ARG A 532 -23.16 5.81 23.14
N ASP A 533 -22.67 4.88 23.97
CA ASP A 533 -21.23 4.67 24.14
C ASP A 533 -20.54 4.43 22.79
N ARG A 534 -19.23 4.65 22.75
CA ARG A 534 -18.36 4.45 21.57
C ARG A 534 -18.62 3.10 20.90
N HIS A 535 -18.63 3.04 19.56
CA HIS A 535 -18.77 1.77 18.82
C HIS A 535 -17.63 0.76 19.09
N PRO A 536 -17.88 -0.55 18.92
CA PRO A 536 -16.86 -1.59 19.10
C PRO A 536 -16.02 -1.85 17.84
N PHE A 537 -16.38 -1.27 16.69
CA PHE A 537 -15.71 -1.53 15.41
C PHE A 537 -14.28 -0.96 15.35
N PRO A 538 -13.34 -1.71 14.76
CA PRO A 538 -11.91 -1.37 14.66
C PRO A 538 -11.64 -0.20 13.72
#